data_AF-A0A7C5RQP9-F1
#
_entry.id   AF-A0A7C5RQP9-F1
#
_cell.length_a   1.000
_cell.length_b   1.000
_cell.length_c   1.000
_cell.angle_alpha   90.00
_cell.angle_beta   90.00
_cell.angle_gamma   90.00
#
_symmetry.space_group_name_H-M   'P 1'
#
loop_
_entity.id
_entity.type
_entity.pdbx_description
1 polymer ?
#
loop_
_entity_poly.entity_id
_entity_poly.type
_entity_poly.pdbx_seq_one_letter_code
_entity_poly.pdbx_strand_id
1 'polypeptide(L)'
;MRLRAILPVLLALGVFVQILIGESGLAGGVLRDIHATIGLIGLALTAYAIAAPRGGRPLRIYVSVLFLLVILQAILGLILYGIFYTDLELFELVEVIHRYNAYLMLVVGLVGGVLVGRFRRVSGEGVAKSG
;
A
#
# COMPACT_ATOMS: atom_id res chain seq x y z
N MET A 1 16.43 -13.11 6.91
CA MET A 1 15.72 -12.39 8.00
C MET A 1 15.62 -10.87 7.79
N ARG A 2 16.60 -10.18 7.16
CA ARG A 2 16.62 -8.71 7.02
C ARG A 2 15.51 -8.11 6.13
N LEU A 3 15.20 -8.73 4.99
CA LEU A 3 14.19 -8.21 4.05
C LEU A 3 12.79 -8.06 4.69
N ARG A 4 12.45 -8.95 5.61
CA ARG A 4 11.14 -8.98 6.29
C ARG A 4 10.95 -7.82 7.27
N ALA A 5 12.01 -7.41 7.95
CA ALA A 5 11.97 -6.28 8.88
C ALA A 5 11.84 -4.95 8.14
N ILE A 6 12.37 -4.88 6.92
CA ILE A 6 12.44 -3.66 6.11
C ILE A 6 11.22 -3.53 5.18
N LEU A 7 10.52 -4.63 4.88
CA LEU A 7 9.36 -4.66 3.98
C LEU A 7 8.27 -3.63 4.34
N PRO A 8 7.84 -3.45 5.60
CA PRO A 8 6.83 -2.44 5.93
C PRO A 8 7.32 -1.00 5.69
N VAL A 9 8.60 -0.76 5.92
CA VAL A 9 9.25 0.55 5.67
C VAL A 9 9.32 0.81 4.17
N LEU A 10 9.68 -0.19 3.36
CA LEU A 10 9.70 -0.09 1.90
C LEU A 10 8.31 0.13 1.32
N LEU A 11 7.28 -0.54 1.86
CA LEU A 11 5.89 -0.33 1.46
C LEU A 11 5.43 1.08 1.80
N ALA A 12 5.70 1.57 3.01
CA ALA A 12 5.33 2.93 3.43
C ALA A 12 6.06 4.00 2.60
N LEU A 13 7.37 3.84 2.37
CA LEU A 13 8.15 4.72 1.49
C LEU A 13 7.64 4.67 0.05
N GLY A 14 7.33 3.48 -0.46
CA GLY A 14 6.76 3.30 -1.80
C GLY A 14 5.45 4.05 -1.96
N VAL A 15 4.50 3.89 -1.01
CA VAL A 15 3.22 4.61 -1.01
C VAL A 15 3.44 6.13 -0.91
N PHE A 16 4.38 6.58 -0.08
CA PHE A 16 4.69 8.01 0.04
C PHE A 16 5.23 8.60 -1.27
N VAL A 17 6.19 7.92 -1.91
CA VAL A 17 6.74 8.34 -3.21
C VAL A 17 5.65 8.34 -4.29
N GLN A 18 4.77 7.35 -4.29
CA GLN A 18 3.61 7.28 -5.21
C GLN A 18 2.71 8.50 -5.08
N ILE A 19 2.37 8.89 -3.86
CA ILE A 19 1.56 10.08 -3.58
C ILE A 19 2.27 11.34 -4.08
N LEU A 20 3.58 11.49 -3.81
CA LEU A 20 4.34 12.65 -4.29
C LEU A 20 4.37 12.75 -5.81
N ILE A 21 4.57 11.64 -6.52
CA ILE A 21 4.56 11.62 -7.99
C ILE A 21 3.16 11.95 -8.54
N GLY A 22 2.10 11.40 -7.92
CA GLY A 22 0.72 11.66 -8.32
C GLY A 22 0.29 13.12 -8.09
N GLU A 23 0.61 13.70 -6.93
CA GLU A 23 0.19 15.06 -6.57
C GLU A 23 0.99 16.17 -7.24
N SER A 24 2.24 15.90 -7.62
CA SER A 24 3.08 16.91 -8.28
C SER A 24 2.67 17.19 -9.73
N GLY A 25 1.65 16.52 -10.26
CA GLY A 25 1.27 16.60 -11.68
C GLY A 25 2.36 16.03 -12.61
N LEU A 26 3.40 15.41 -12.04
CA LEU A 26 4.53 14.86 -12.76
C LEU A 26 4.22 13.52 -13.42
N ALA A 27 3.04 12.94 -13.22
CA ALA A 27 2.60 11.69 -13.84
C ALA A 27 2.29 11.79 -15.36
N GLY A 28 2.97 12.69 -16.09
CA GLY A 28 2.99 12.75 -17.54
C GLY A 28 4.20 12.03 -18.13
N GLY A 29 4.02 11.32 -19.24
CA GLY A 29 5.12 10.65 -19.96
C GLY A 29 5.81 9.55 -19.13
N VAL A 30 7.15 9.53 -19.10
CA VAL A 30 7.96 8.46 -18.48
C VAL A 30 7.69 8.29 -16.99
N LEU A 31 7.37 9.37 -16.27
CA LEU A 31 7.06 9.31 -14.85
C LEU A 31 5.74 8.58 -14.57
N ARG A 32 4.80 8.57 -15.53
CA ARG A 32 3.59 7.74 -15.47
C ARG A 32 3.93 6.26 -15.44
N ASP A 33 4.86 5.83 -16.30
CA ASP A 33 5.23 4.42 -16.42
C ASP A 33 6.00 3.95 -15.18
N ILE A 34 6.87 4.82 -14.64
CA ILE A 34 7.57 4.58 -13.36
C ILE A 34 6.57 4.49 -12.21
N HIS A 35 5.60 5.41 -12.14
CA HIS A 35 4.53 5.41 -11.14
C HIS A 35 3.73 4.09 -11.20
N ALA A 36 3.25 3.70 -12.38
CA ALA A 36 2.52 2.45 -12.56
C ALA A 36 3.37 1.22 -12.14
N THR A 37 4.64 1.18 -12.53
CA THR A 37 5.56 0.08 -12.22
C THR A 37 5.78 -0.07 -10.72
N ILE A 38 6.08 1.02 -10.01
CA ILE A 38 6.26 1.00 -8.56
C ILE A 38 4.94 0.57 -7.88
N GLY A 39 3.79 0.97 -8.41
CA GLY A 39 2.48 0.57 -7.90
C GLY A 39 2.25 -0.94 -7.98
N LEU A 40 2.57 -1.55 -9.14
CA LEU A 40 2.48 -2.99 -9.36
C LEU A 40 3.47 -3.78 -8.48
N ILE A 41 4.68 -3.26 -8.29
CA ILE A 41 5.64 -3.84 -7.34
C ILE A 41 5.07 -3.80 -5.92
N GLY A 42 4.47 -2.68 -5.51
CA GLY A 42 3.80 -2.54 -4.21
C GLY A 42 2.68 -3.56 -4.01
N LEU A 43 1.88 -3.82 -5.05
CA LEU A 43 0.86 -4.88 -5.04
C LEU A 43 1.47 -6.27 -4.81
N ALA A 44 2.50 -6.63 -5.58
CA ALA A 44 3.18 -7.92 -5.44
C ALA A 44 3.78 -8.11 -4.03
N LEU A 45 4.41 -7.07 -3.49
CA LEU A 45 4.98 -7.08 -2.14
C LEU A 45 3.90 -7.21 -1.06
N THR A 46 2.75 -6.56 -1.23
CA THR A 46 1.61 -6.67 -0.29
C THR A 46 0.96 -8.06 -0.37
N ALA A 47 0.81 -8.62 -1.57
CA ALA A 47 0.32 -9.99 -1.77
C ALA A 47 1.24 -11.01 -1.08
N TYR A 48 2.56 -10.85 -1.24
CA TYR A 48 3.55 -11.68 -0.54
C TYR A 48 3.43 -11.55 0.99
N ALA A 49 3.21 -10.34 1.51
CA ALA A 49 3.05 -10.10 2.94
C ALA A 49 1.81 -10.81 3.53
N ILE A 50 0.72 -10.96 2.76
CA ILE A 50 -0.43 -11.80 3.16
C ILE A 50 -0.08 -13.27 3.12
N ALA A 51 0.52 -13.71 2.00
CA ALA A 51 0.76 -15.13 1.74
C ALA A 51 1.81 -15.73 2.69
N ALA A 52 2.66 -14.91 3.31
CA ALA A 52 3.65 -15.33 4.29
C ALA A 52 3.09 -15.21 5.73
N PRO A 53 2.25 -16.14 6.22
CA PRO A 53 1.43 -15.90 7.39
C PRO A 53 2.30 -15.98 8.64
N ARG A 54 2.45 -14.85 9.34
CA ARG A 54 2.96 -14.82 10.73
C ARG A 54 2.31 -13.67 11.49
N GLY A 55 1.64 -14.00 12.60
CA GLY A 55 1.07 -13.06 13.57
C GLY A 55 -0.38 -13.35 13.93
N GLY A 56 -0.87 -12.70 14.99
CA GLY A 56 -2.21 -12.90 15.53
C GLY A 56 -3.34 -12.42 14.61
N ARG A 57 -4.59 -12.71 15.02
CA ARG A 57 -5.82 -12.27 14.33
C ARG A 57 -5.83 -10.77 13.97
N PRO A 58 -5.39 -9.83 14.84
CA PRO A 58 -5.39 -8.40 14.51
C PRO A 58 -4.48 -8.03 13.33
N LEU A 59 -3.28 -8.63 13.26
CA LEU A 59 -2.36 -8.39 12.14
C LEU A 59 -2.95 -8.92 10.84
N ARG A 60 -3.57 -10.11 10.84
CA ARG A 60 -4.20 -10.66 9.64
C ARG A 60 -5.32 -9.75 9.12
N ILE A 61 -6.20 -9.28 10.00
CA ILE A 61 -7.26 -8.34 9.63
C ILE A 61 -6.67 -7.06 9.03
N TYR A 62 -5.67 -6.48 9.69
CA TYR A 62 -5.00 -5.27 9.21
C TYR A 62 -4.39 -5.46 7.81
N VAL A 63 -3.62 -6.52 7.59
CA VAL A 63 -2.98 -6.79 6.30
C VAL A 63 -4.04 -7.09 5.23
N SER A 64 -5.11 -7.81 5.56
CA SER A 64 -6.24 -8.04 4.63
C SER A 64 -6.91 -6.74 4.18
N VAL A 65 -7.19 -5.83 5.12
CA VAL A 65 -7.77 -4.52 4.79
C VAL A 65 -6.81 -3.71 3.91
N LEU A 66 -5.53 -3.65 4.28
CA LEU A 66 -4.52 -2.93 3.49
C LEU A 66 -4.42 -3.49 2.06
N PHE A 67 -4.49 -4.80 1.89
CA PHE A 67 -4.44 -5.42 0.58
C PHE A 67 -5.64 -5.12 -0.30
N LEU A 68 -6.86 -5.09 0.26
CA LEU A 68 -8.04 -4.67 -0.49
C LEU A 68 -7.87 -3.24 -1.02
N LEU A 69 -7.33 -2.33 -0.20
CA LEU A 69 -7.04 -0.97 -0.62
C LEU A 69 -5.96 -0.92 -1.71
N VAL A 70 -4.90 -1.73 -1.60
CA VAL A 70 -3.82 -1.82 -2.60
C VAL A 70 -4.33 -2.39 -3.94
N ILE A 71 -5.20 -3.42 -3.90
CA ILE A 71 -5.85 -3.94 -5.12
C ILE A 71 -6.70 -2.85 -5.76
N LEU A 72 -7.54 -2.19 -4.97
CA LEU A 72 -8.38 -1.10 -5.47
C LEU A 72 -7.52 0.00 -6.11
N GLN A 73 -6.42 0.40 -5.46
CA GLN A 73 -5.47 1.37 -5.99
C GLN A 73 -4.89 0.93 -7.34
N ALA A 74 -4.47 -0.33 -7.45
CA ALA A 74 -3.91 -0.87 -8.68
C ALA A 74 -4.95 -0.89 -9.81
N ILE A 75 -6.19 -1.31 -9.52
CA ILE A 75 -7.28 -1.30 -10.52
C ILE A 75 -7.53 0.12 -11.03
N LEU A 76 -7.71 1.08 -10.12
CA LEU A 76 -7.93 2.49 -10.48
C LEU A 76 -6.74 3.06 -11.27
N GLY A 77 -5.51 2.72 -10.87
CA GLY A 77 -4.31 3.16 -11.56
C GLY A 77 -4.19 2.60 -12.98
N LEU A 78 -4.58 1.34 -13.20
CA LEU A 78 -4.62 0.73 -14.53
C LEU A 78 -5.72 1.33 -15.42
N ILE A 79 -6.85 1.73 -14.83
CA ILE A 79 -7.89 2.49 -15.55
C ILE A 79 -7.32 3.84 -16.00
N LEU A 80 -6.70 4.61 -15.11
CA LEU A 80 -6.08 5.91 -15.44
C LEU A 80 -4.89 5.79 -16.39
N TYR A 81 -4.21 4.65 -16.39
CA TYR A 81 -3.15 4.35 -17.35
C TYR A 81 -3.68 4.16 -18.79
N GLY A 82 -4.99 3.96 -18.96
CA GLY A 82 -5.65 3.82 -20.25
C GLY A 82 -5.80 2.38 -20.73
N ILE A 83 -5.74 1.39 -19.83
CA ILE A 83 -6.00 -0.03 -20.19
C ILE A 83 -7.48 -0.26 -20.51
N PHE A 84 -8.37 0.53 -19.91
CA PHE A 84 -9.81 0.44 -20.09
C PHE A 84 -10.32 1.68 -20.79
N TYR A 85 -11.35 1.53 -21.62
CA TYR A 85 -12.04 2.67 -22.23
C TYR A 85 -12.83 3.42 -21.17
N THR A 86 -12.59 4.72 -21.02
CA THR A 86 -13.32 5.61 -20.10
C THR A 86 -13.61 6.92 -20.81
N ASP A 87 -14.82 7.46 -20.60
CA ASP A 87 -15.11 8.85 -20.94
C ASP A 87 -14.47 9.83 -19.92
N LEU A 88 -14.58 11.13 -20.20
CA LEU A 88 -13.94 12.17 -19.39
C LEU A 88 -14.51 12.25 -17.96
N GLU A 89 -15.83 12.11 -17.81
CA GLU A 89 -16.48 12.18 -16.48
C GLU A 89 -16.06 10.99 -15.60
N LEU A 90 -16.02 9.78 -16.18
CA LEU A 90 -15.54 8.60 -15.49
C LEU A 90 -14.05 8.71 -15.16
N PHE A 91 -13.23 9.27 -16.06
CA PHE A 91 -11.81 9.49 -15.81
C PHE A 91 -11.59 10.39 -14.58
N GLU A 92 -12.26 11.53 -14.51
CA GLU A 92 -12.16 12.46 -13.38
C GLU A 92 -12.61 11.81 -12.07
N LEU A 93 -13.73 11.08 -12.11
CA LEU A 93 -14.21 10.34 -10.94
C LEU A 93 -13.19 9.29 -10.46
N VAL A 94 -12.63 8.50 -11.38
CA VAL A 94 -11.62 7.48 -11.07
C VAL A 94 -10.36 8.13 -10.51
N GLU A 95 -9.93 9.27 -11.06
CA GLU A 95 -8.77 10.01 -10.57
C GLU A 95 -8.98 10.48 -9.11
N VAL A 96 -10.15 11.03 -8.83
CA VAL A 96 -10.53 11.46 -7.47
C VAL A 96 -10.53 10.26 -6.51
N ILE A 97 -11.15 9.15 -6.88
CA ILE A 97 -11.19 7.94 -6.05
C ILE A 97 -9.77 7.37 -5.86
N HIS A 98 -8.96 7.30 -6.93
CA HIS A 98 -7.56 6.84 -6.87
C HIS A 98 -6.74 7.65 -5.88
N ARG A 99 -6.91 8.98 -5.89
CA ARG A 99 -6.22 9.91 -5.00
C ARG A 99 -6.64 9.71 -3.54
N TYR A 100 -7.95 9.70 -3.27
CA TYR A 100 -8.44 9.50 -1.90
C TYR A 100 -8.14 8.11 -1.35
N ASN A 101 -8.12 7.08 -2.19
CA ASN A 101 -7.72 5.73 -1.79
C ASN A 101 -6.23 5.69 -1.42
N ALA A 102 -5.35 6.41 -2.13
CA ALA A 102 -3.94 6.55 -1.75
C ALA A 102 -3.77 7.20 -0.38
N TYR A 103 -4.54 8.26 -0.08
CA TYR A 103 -4.55 8.90 1.24
C TYR A 103 -5.05 7.96 2.34
N LEU A 104 -6.12 7.22 2.06
CA LEU A 104 -6.64 6.22 3.00
C LEU A 104 -5.62 5.11 3.24
N MET A 105 -4.93 4.62 2.21
CA MET A 105 -3.85 3.65 2.33
C MET A 105 -2.71 4.15 3.20
N LEU A 106 -2.33 5.42 3.07
CA LEU A 106 -1.30 6.03 3.90
C LEU A 106 -1.74 6.06 5.37
N VAL A 107 -2.97 6.53 5.65
CA VAL A 107 -3.53 6.60 7.01
C VAL A 107 -3.64 5.20 7.62
N VAL A 108 -4.24 4.24 6.91
CA VAL A 108 -4.37 2.85 7.38
C VAL A 108 -3.00 2.22 7.58
N GLY A 109 -2.07 2.43 6.64
CA GLY A 109 -0.69 1.98 6.72
C GLY A 109 0.00 2.45 8.00
N LEU A 110 -0.03 3.76 8.27
CA LEU A 110 0.60 4.37 9.44
C LEU A 110 -0.10 3.98 10.75
N VAL A 111 -1.41 4.23 10.85
CA VAL A 111 -2.18 4.01 12.08
C VAL A 111 -2.22 2.52 12.43
N GLY A 112 -2.56 1.67 11.45
CA GLY A 112 -2.59 0.23 11.65
C GLY A 112 -1.22 -0.36 11.96
N GLY A 113 -0.16 0.14 11.32
CA GLY A 113 1.22 -0.25 11.63
C GLY A 113 1.63 0.09 13.07
N VAL A 114 1.30 1.31 13.54
CA VAL A 114 1.54 1.74 14.93
C VAL A 114 0.75 0.89 15.91
N LEU A 115 -0.55 0.67 15.66
CA LEU A 115 -1.42 -0.10 16.54
C LEU A 115 -0.95 -1.56 16.65
N VAL A 116 -0.73 -2.23 15.52
CA VAL A 116 -0.24 -3.61 15.52
C VAL A 116 1.14 -3.71 16.17
N GLY A 117 2.03 -2.73 15.92
CA GLY A 117 3.34 -2.66 16.58
C GLY A 117 3.26 -2.41 18.08
N ARG A 118 2.25 -1.70 18.58
CA ARG A 118 1.98 -1.54 20.02
C ARG A 118 1.39 -2.81 20.62
N PHE A 119 0.39 -3.41 19.98
CA PHE A 119 -0.21 -4.67 20.45
C PHE A 119 0.83 -5.78 20.57
N ARG A 120 1.72 -5.97 19.58
CA ARG A 120 2.79 -6.98 19.68
C ARG A 120 3.74 -6.76 20.86
N ARG A 121 4.02 -5.50 21.20
CA ARG A 121 4.88 -5.13 22.35
C ARG A 121 4.19 -5.37 23.69
N VAL A 122 2.89 -5.09 23.78
CA VAL A 122 2.09 -5.25 25.00
C VAL A 122 1.68 -6.71 25.23
N SER A 123 1.38 -7.46 24.17
CA SER A 123 0.92 -8.86 24.23
C SER A 123 2.04 -9.89 24.43
N GLY A 124 3.29 -9.47 24.71
CA GLY A 124 4.33 -10.39 25.15
C GLY A 124 5.10 -11.16 24.08
N GLU A 125 5.04 -10.80 22.79
CA GLU A 125 6.06 -11.28 21.82
C GLU A 125 7.46 -10.68 22.08
N GLY A 126 7.59 -9.83 23.11
CA GLY A 126 8.85 -9.35 23.69
C GLY A 126 9.46 -10.25 24.76
N VAL A 127 8.91 -11.44 25.04
CA VAL A 127 9.46 -12.44 26.01
C VAL A 127 10.55 -13.32 25.37
N ALA A 128 11.28 -12.79 24.38
CA ALA A 128 12.48 -13.41 23.84
C ALA A 128 13.69 -12.46 23.98
N LYS A 129 13.92 -11.96 25.19
CA LYS A 129 15.27 -11.76 25.70
C LYS A 129 15.55 -12.96 26.60
N SER A 130 16.03 -14.07 26.02
CA SER A 130 17.38 -14.63 26.30
C SER A 130 17.71 -14.54 27.81
N GLY A 131 17.63 -15.61 28.60
CA GLY A 131 18.11 -16.95 28.25
C GLY A 131 19.62 -16.91 28.14
#